data_AF-A0A8C7YK09-F1
#
_entry.id   AF-A0A8C7YK09-F1
#
_cell.length_a   1.000
_cell.length_b   1.000
_cell.length_c   1.000
_cell.angle_alpha   90.00
_cell.angle_beta   90.00
_cell.angle_gamma   90.00
#
_symmetry.space_group_name_H-M   'P 1'
#
loop_
_entity.id
_entity.type
_entity.pdbx_description
1 polymer ?
#
loop_
_entity_poly.entity_id
_entity_poly.type
_entity_poly.pdbx_seq_one_letter_code
_entity_poly.pdbx_strand_id
1 'polypeptide(L)'
;CCQLSVCHCCQLSQRPDLTITSGGLICFQDVMVAGGMESMSNVPYVMARETPAYGGVKMEDLIVKDGLTDVYNKFHMGNCAENTAKNSRISREEQDAFAISSYSRSRAAHEAGVFAKEIVPVSIPQKGTGNEEWRRVDFSKVPKLRPVFLKENGTVTAANASTLNDGAAALVLMTAAAAGRLGVVPLARIVAFADAAVAPIDFPIAPAFAVPKVLKAAGLTKEDVSMWEINEAFSVVVLANIKMLDIDPTKVNINGGAVSLGHPIGMSGARIVGHMVHNLKTGQFGLASICNGGGGASSILIQKL
;
A
#
# COMPACT_ATOMS: atom_id res chain seq x y z
N CYS A 1 4.99 9.42 0.81
CA CYS A 1 5.04 8.39 1.87
C CYS A 1 4.72 6.97 1.37
N CYS A 2 3.61 6.71 0.68
CA CYS A 2 3.28 5.34 0.20
C CYS A 2 3.76 5.06 -1.24
N GLN A 3 5.06 5.06 -1.53
CA GLN A 3 5.55 4.66 -2.85
C GLN A 3 6.10 3.23 -2.83
N LEU A 4 5.83 2.48 -3.89
CA LEU A 4 6.57 1.27 -4.20
C LEU A 4 7.96 1.71 -4.66
N SER A 5 8.92 1.77 -3.75
CA SER A 5 10.31 2.07 -4.09
C SER A 5 10.93 0.89 -4.82
N VAL A 6 10.60 0.73 -6.10
CA VAL A 6 11.43 -0.05 -7.02
C VAL A 6 12.62 0.82 -7.33
N CYS A 7 13.78 0.45 -6.79
CA CYS A 7 15.04 1.18 -6.96
C CYS A 7 15.31 1.41 -8.46
N HIS A 8 15.13 2.66 -8.91
CA HIS A 8 15.61 3.13 -10.20
C HIS A 8 17.06 3.57 -10.03
N CYS A 9 17.99 2.63 -10.14
CA CYS A 9 19.41 2.96 -10.16
C CYS A 9 19.81 3.57 -11.53
N CYS A 10 19.24 4.71 -11.93
CA CYS A 10 19.60 5.40 -13.19
C CYS A 10 19.50 6.93 -13.21
N GLN A 11 19.21 7.64 -12.11
CA GLN A 11 19.22 9.13 -12.11
C GLN A 11 19.73 9.79 -10.81
N LEU A 12 20.77 9.25 -10.18
CA LEU A 12 21.52 9.98 -9.15
C LEU A 12 22.67 10.79 -9.78
N SER A 13 22.31 11.79 -10.57
CA SER A 13 23.14 12.97 -10.72
C SER A 13 22.24 14.19 -10.85
N GLN A 14 22.23 15.00 -9.79
CA GLN A 14 21.60 16.33 -9.69
C GLN A 14 20.10 16.37 -9.37
N ARG A 15 19.72 16.15 -8.11
CA ARG A 15 18.86 17.00 -7.24
C ARG A 15 18.38 16.19 -6.01
N PRO A 16 18.30 16.77 -4.79
CA PRO A 16 18.01 16.01 -3.56
C PRO A 16 16.53 15.65 -3.37
N ASP A 17 15.61 16.28 -4.10
CA ASP A 17 14.17 16.15 -3.86
C ASP A 17 13.43 15.92 -5.17
N LEU A 18 13.09 14.67 -5.47
CA LEU A 18 12.06 14.14 -6.39
C LEU A 18 12.54 12.78 -6.92
N THR A 19 11.80 11.70 -6.62
CA THR A 19 12.02 10.41 -7.29
C THR A 19 11.31 10.42 -8.65
N ILE A 20 12.10 10.31 -9.72
CA ILE A 20 11.74 10.62 -11.12
C ILE A 20 11.43 9.36 -11.96
N THR A 21 10.59 9.62 -12.96
CA THR A 21 10.07 8.89 -14.14
C THR A 21 10.79 7.65 -14.69
N SER A 22 9.93 6.79 -15.26
CA SER A 22 10.17 5.62 -16.12
C SER A 22 11.32 5.73 -17.13
N GLY A 23 12.31 4.86 -16.97
CA GLY A 23 13.35 4.52 -17.95
C GLY A 23 13.85 3.10 -17.66
N GLY A 24 14.18 2.33 -18.71
CA GLY A 24 14.49 0.89 -18.60
C GLY A 24 15.56 0.54 -17.55
N LEU A 25 15.46 -0.66 -16.97
CA LEU A 25 16.42 -1.17 -15.99
C LEU A 25 17.80 -1.36 -16.62
N ILE A 26 18.70 -0.41 -16.38
CA ILE A 26 20.14 -0.68 -16.46
C ILE A 26 20.57 -1.05 -15.04
N CYS A 27 20.82 -2.33 -14.79
CA CYS A 27 21.30 -2.82 -13.51
C CYS A 27 22.79 -2.54 -13.36
N PHE A 28 23.17 -1.44 -12.68
CA PHE A 28 24.57 -1.20 -12.30
C PHE A 28 25.06 -2.12 -11.18
N GLN A 29 24.15 -2.78 -10.48
CA GLN A 29 24.44 -3.76 -9.42
C GLN A 29 23.76 -5.08 -9.78
N ASP A 30 24.41 -6.18 -9.45
CA ASP A 30 23.96 -7.53 -9.80
C ASP A 30 23.14 -8.21 -8.67
N VAL A 31 23.31 -7.75 -7.42
CA VAL A 31 22.56 -8.14 -6.21
C VAL A 31 22.26 -6.92 -5.35
N MET A 32 21.03 -6.78 -4.86
CA MET A 32 20.57 -5.67 -4.02
C MET A 32 19.52 -6.11 -2.99
N VAL A 33 19.32 -5.32 -1.95
CA VAL A 33 18.16 -5.40 -1.06
C VAL A 33 17.29 -4.17 -1.30
N ALA A 34 15.99 -4.39 -1.50
CA ALA A 34 14.99 -3.35 -1.63
C ALA A 34 13.85 -3.62 -0.65
N GLY A 35 13.19 -2.58 -0.15
CA GLY A 35 12.16 -2.75 0.86
C GLY A 35 11.58 -1.43 1.32
N GLY A 36 10.93 -1.47 2.46
CA GLY A 36 10.31 -0.32 3.08
C GLY A 36 10.11 -0.56 4.57
N MET A 37 10.20 0.51 5.35
CA MET A 37 10.01 0.47 6.80
C MET A 37 9.33 1.75 7.25
N GLU A 38 8.55 1.65 8.32
CA GLU A 38 7.97 2.79 9.00
C GLU A 38 7.81 2.47 10.48
N SER A 39 8.05 3.47 11.33
CA SER A 39 7.60 3.41 12.73
C SER A 39 6.76 4.64 13.06
N MET A 40 5.46 4.54 12.77
CA MET A 40 4.51 5.61 13.02
C MET A 40 4.37 5.90 14.53
N SER A 41 4.57 4.91 15.40
CA SER A 41 4.56 5.11 16.86
C SER A 41 5.68 6.04 17.37
N ASN A 42 6.76 6.20 16.60
CA ASN A 42 7.94 7.01 16.98
C ASN A 42 8.04 8.31 16.19
N VAL A 43 7.03 8.67 15.38
CA VAL A 43 7.04 9.92 14.62
C VAL A 43 6.92 11.10 15.60
N PRO A 44 7.83 12.10 15.56
CA PRO A 44 7.85 13.18 16.53
C PRO A 44 6.88 14.31 16.18
N TYR A 45 6.68 15.20 17.15
CA TYR A 45 6.12 16.52 16.91
C TYR A 45 7.22 17.50 16.49
N VAL A 46 6.88 18.52 15.71
CA VAL A 46 7.81 19.57 15.25
C VAL A 46 7.37 20.96 15.66
N MET A 47 8.36 21.85 15.74
CA MET A 47 8.20 23.29 15.93
C MET A 47 9.02 24.02 14.87
N ALA A 48 8.51 25.15 14.38
CA ALA A 48 9.25 25.98 13.43
C ALA A 48 10.57 26.49 14.05
N ARG A 49 11.61 26.61 13.23
CA ARG A 49 12.91 27.17 13.62
C ARG A 49 12.88 28.71 13.54
N GLU A 50 11.94 29.31 14.26
CA GLU A 50 11.75 30.76 14.34
C GLU A 50 11.63 31.17 15.80
N THR A 51 11.87 32.45 16.10
CA THR A 51 11.64 32.96 17.46
C THR A 51 10.16 32.81 17.81
N PRO A 52 9.82 32.13 18.93
CA PRO A 52 8.42 31.96 19.32
C PRO A 52 7.70 33.30 19.41
N ALA A 53 6.58 33.43 18.68
CA ALA A 53 5.76 34.62 18.72
C ALA A 53 5.08 34.77 20.10
N TYR A 54 4.84 36.01 20.51
CA TYR A 54 4.03 36.30 21.71
C TYR A 54 2.62 35.71 21.54
N GLY A 55 2.15 34.95 22.53
CA GLY A 55 0.87 34.23 22.46
C GLY A 55 0.99 32.72 22.28
N GLY A 56 2.21 32.19 22.10
CA GLY A 56 2.50 30.76 22.08
C GLY A 56 2.75 30.19 20.69
N VAL A 57 3.27 28.96 20.65
CA VAL A 57 3.58 28.23 19.41
C VAL A 57 2.87 26.88 19.41
N LYS A 58 2.36 26.49 18.24
CA LYS A 58 1.78 25.17 18.04
C LYS A 58 2.88 24.20 17.65
N MET A 59 2.99 23.09 18.39
CA MET A 59 3.75 21.93 17.92
C MET A 59 2.85 21.11 17.00
N GLU A 60 3.36 20.74 15.83
CA GLU A 60 2.62 20.03 14.80
C GLU A 60 2.98 18.53 14.81
N ASP A 61 1.97 17.68 14.70
CA ASP A 61 2.14 16.22 14.58
C ASP A 61 2.61 15.90 13.16
N LEU A 62 3.79 15.28 13.01
CA LEU A 62 4.31 14.96 11.68
C LEU A 62 3.53 13.86 10.96
N ILE A 63 2.84 12.96 11.67
CA ILE A 63 1.97 11.97 11.03
C ILE A 63 0.88 12.70 10.26
N VAL A 64 0.25 13.68 10.91
CA VAL A 64 -0.82 14.47 10.30
C VAL A 64 -0.24 15.41 9.24
N LYS A 65 0.80 16.17 9.57
CA LYS A 65 1.34 17.23 8.72
C LYS A 65 1.99 16.70 7.44
N ASP A 66 2.92 15.75 7.56
CA ASP A 66 3.74 15.29 6.44
C ASP A 66 3.20 13.98 5.84
N GLY A 67 2.53 13.16 6.65
CA GLY A 67 2.01 11.86 6.23
C GLY A 67 0.61 11.93 5.60
N LEU A 68 -0.33 12.57 6.30
CA LEU A 68 -1.77 12.35 6.07
C LEU A 68 -2.55 13.59 5.63
N THR A 69 -1.89 14.74 5.45
CA THR A 69 -2.54 15.98 4.97
C THR A 69 -2.19 16.22 3.51
N ASP A 70 -3.22 16.44 2.68
CA ASP A 70 -3.01 16.86 1.30
C ASP A 70 -2.50 18.30 1.29
N VAL A 71 -1.32 18.51 0.69
CA VAL A 71 -0.66 19.83 0.66
C VAL A 71 -1.52 20.88 -0.04
N TYR A 72 -2.21 20.50 -1.11
CA TYR A 72 -2.92 21.42 -1.99
C TYR A 72 -4.30 21.78 -1.43
N ASN A 73 -5.04 20.79 -0.98
CA ASN A 73 -6.41 20.93 -0.49
C ASN A 73 -6.49 21.18 1.02
N LYS A 74 -5.39 21.01 1.75
CA LYS A 74 -5.24 21.28 3.19
C LYS A 74 -6.23 20.52 4.08
N PHE A 75 -6.51 19.27 3.72
CA PHE A 75 -7.33 18.37 4.52
C PHE A 75 -6.74 16.96 4.56
N HIS A 76 -7.27 16.12 5.45
CA HIS A 76 -6.82 14.74 5.65
C HIS A 76 -7.08 13.85 4.40
N MET A 77 -6.21 12.87 4.10
CA MET A 77 -6.38 11.88 3.01
C MET A 77 -7.76 11.22 2.98
N GLY A 78 -8.37 11.02 4.15
CA GLY A 78 -9.72 10.48 4.28
C GLY A 78 -10.80 11.33 3.61
N ASN A 79 -10.60 12.65 3.48
CA ASN A 79 -11.52 13.51 2.71
C ASN A 79 -11.37 13.30 1.20
N CYS A 80 -10.17 12.98 0.70
CA CYS A 80 -9.99 12.53 -0.69
C CYS A 80 -10.77 11.24 -0.94
N ALA A 81 -10.71 10.30 0.02
CA ALA A 81 -11.44 9.04 -0.04
C ALA A 81 -12.96 9.26 -0.08
N GLU A 82 -13.49 10.19 0.72
CA GLU A 82 -14.90 10.59 0.66
C GLU A 82 -15.29 11.21 -0.69
N ASN A 83 -14.42 12.02 -1.30
CA ASN A 83 -14.64 12.56 -2.64
C ASN A 83 -14.77 11.44 -3.69
N THR A 84 -13.89 10.44 -3.64
CA THR A 84 -14.00 9.26 -4.51
C THR A 84 -15.25 8.44 -4.20
N ALA A 85 -15.60 8.23 -2.92
CA ALA A 85 -16.80 7.48 -2.54
C ALA A 85 -18.05 8.11 -3.18
N LYS A 86 -18.17 9.44 -3.10
CA LYS A 86 -19.25 10.21 -3.74
C LYS A 86 -19.23 10.06 -5.27
N ASN A 87 -18.09 10.30 -5.91
CA ASN A 87 -17.97 10.33 -7.37
C ASN A 87 -18.17 8.94 -8.00
N SER A 88 -17.68 7.90 -7.34
CA SER A 88 -17.81 6.50 -7.78
C SER A 88 -19.11 5.84 -7.30
N ARG A 89 -19.94 6.55 -6.52
CA ARG A 89 -21.19 6.06 -5.91
C ARG A 89 -20.98 4.79 -5.10
N ILE A 90 -19.96 4.80 -4.24
CA ILE A 90 -19.63 3.71 -3.33
C ILE A 90 -20.22 4.05 -1.97
N SER A 91 -21.19 3.25 -1.55
CA SER A 91 -21.95 3.45 -0.31
C SER A 91 -21.12 3.14 0.94
N ARG A 92 -21.65 3.54 2.10
CA ARG A 92 -21.10 3.17 3.42
C ARG A 92 -21.15 1.66 3.62
N GLU A 93 -22.26 1.04 3.24
CA GLU A 93 -22.54 -0.38 3.40
C GLU A 93 -21.55 -1.24 2.60
N GLU A 94 -21.22 -0.83 1.38
CA GLU A 94 -20.20 -1.48 0.56
C GLU A 94 -18.80 -1.40 1.20
N GLN A 95 -18.43 -0.23 1.75
CA GLN A 95 -17.14 -0.04 2.40
C GLN A 95 -17.00 -0.86 3.69
N ASP A 96 -18.07 -0.93 4.48
CA ASP A 96 -18.11 -1.73 5.70
C ASP A 96 -18.10 -3.23 5.39
N ALA A 97 -18.83 -3.67 4.35
CA ALA A 97 -18.80 -5.06 3.90
C ALA A 97 -17.40 -5.46 3.42
N PHE A 98 -16.72 -4.59 2.67
CA PHE A 98 -15.32 -4.81 2.26
C PHE A 98 -14.40 -4.90 3.47
N ALA A 99 -14.53 -3.99 4.45
CA ALA A 99 -13.70 -4.00 5.65
C ALA A 99 -13.86 -5.31 6.44
N ILE A 100 -15.10 -5.74 6.68
CA ILE A 100 -15.41 -7.02 7.35
C ILE A 100 -14.79 -8.19 6.56
N SER A 101 -14.86 -8.15 5.24
CA SER A 101 -14.23 -9.16 4.38
C SER A 101 -12.70 -9.18 4.53
N SER A 102 -12.04 -8.01 4.53
CA SER A 102 -10.59 -7.89 4.76
C SER A 102 -10.18 -8.49 6.11
N TYR A 103 -10.86 -8.14 7.21
CA TYR A 103 -10.60 -8.74 8.52
C TYR A 103 -10.82 -10.26 8.56
N SER A 104 -11.89 -10.73 7.90
CA SER A 104 -12.21 -12.17 7.84
C SER A 104 -11.15 -12.94 7.05
N ARG A 105 -10.68 -12.41 5.92
CA ARG A 105 -9.61 -12.98 5.10
C ARG A 105 -8.28 -12.99 5.83
N SER A 106 -7.93 -11.90 6.52
CA SER A 106 -6.73 -11.82 7.36
C SER A 106 -6.74 -12.85 8.48
N ARG A 107 -7.88 -13.03 9.17
CA ARG A 107 -8.05 -14.08 10.19
C ARG A 107 -7.85 -15.47 9.59
N ALA A 108 -8.56 -15.78 8.50
CA ALA A 108 -8.48 -17.08 7.84
C ALA A 108 -7.05 -17.40 7.35
N ALA A 109 -6.37 -16.42 6.74
CA ALA A 109 -4.99 -16.57 6.29
C ALA A 109 -4.01 -16.80 7.45
N HIS A 110 -4.21 -16.11 8.57
CA HIS A 110 -3.40 -16.32 9.77
C HIS A 110 -3.61 -17.71 10.38
N GLU A 111 -4.87 -18.13 10.55
CA GLU A 111 -5.23 -19.45 11.08
C GLU A 111 -4.75 -20.59 10.18
N ALA A 112 -4.75 -20.39 8.86
CA ALA A 112 -4.22 -21.34 7.87
C ALA A 112 -2.68 -21.31 7.74
N GLY A 113 -1.97 -20.45 8.48
CA GLY A 113 -0.52 -20.36 8.44
C GLY A 113 0.05 -19.78 7.13
N VAL A 114 -0.76 -19.06 6.36
CA VAL A 114 -0.37 -18.47 5.06
C VAL A 114 0.86 -17.56 5.20
N PHE A 115 0.92 -16.79 6.28
CA PHE A 115 1.97 -15.82 6.52
C PHE A 115 3.26 -16.42 7.11
N ALA A 116 3.31 -17.72 7.39
CA ALA A 116 4.45 -18.34 8.06
C ALA A 116 5.76 -18.25 7.27
N LYS A 117 5.68 -18.11 5.94
CA LYS A 117 6.83 -17.99 5.04
C LYS A 117 7.34 -16.55 4.87
N GLU A 118 6.54 -15.55 5.26
CA GLU A 118 6.85 -14.13 5.03
C GLU A 118 7.04 -13.32 6.32
N ILE A 119 6.55 -13.79 7.47
CA ILE A 119 6.74 -13.11 8.76
C ILE A 119 7.95 -13.68 9.50
N VAL A 120 8.90 -12.79 9.81
CA VAL A 120 9.99 -13.07 10.75
C VAL A 120 9.59 -12.53 12.13
N PRO A 121 9.58 -13.35 13.21
CA PRO A 121 9.18 -12.89 14.53
C PRO A 121 10.22 -11.93 15.12
N VAL A 122 9.76 -10.79 15.64
CA VAL A 122 10.59 -9.83 16.39
C VAL A 122 10.31 -10.00 17.87
N SER A 123 11.31 -10.42 18.64
CA SER A 123 11.19 -10.53 20.10
C SER A 123 11.39 -9.17 20.75
N ILE A 124 10.36 -8.69 21.45
CA ILE A 124 10.46 -7.49 22.29
C ILE A 124 10.34 -7.97 23.74
N PRO A 125 11.36 -7.80 24.61
CA PRO A 125 11.37 -8.36 25.96
C PRO A 125 10.15 -8.05 26.82
N GLN A 126 9.38 -7.01 26.48
CA GLN A 126 8.20 -6.54 27.21
C GLN A 126 6.87 -6.61 26.41
N LYS A 127 6.87 -7.07 25.16
CA LYS A 127 5.66 -7.22 24.33
C LYS A 127 5.61 -8.61 23.68
N GLY A 128 4.41 -9.15 23.51
CA GLY A 128 4.19 -10.41 22.79
C GLY A 128 4.59 -10.32 21.31
N THR A 129 4.66 -11.46 20.63
CA THR A 129 4.96 -11.56 19.18
C THR A 129 3.67 -11.61 18.35
N GLY A 130 3.68 -11.03 17.14
CA GLY A 130 2.65 -11.21 16.11
C GLY A 130 1.96 -9.93 15.63
N ASN A 131 1.34 -9.99 14.45
CA ASN A 131 0.60 -8.86 13.87
C ASN A 131 -0.69 -8.61 14.68
N GLU A 132 -0.83 -7.42 15.23
CA GLU A 132 -1.83 -7.10 16.27
C GLU A 132 -3.20 -6.70 15.70
N GLU A 133 -3.24 -6.15 14.48
CA GLU A 133 -4.37 -5.34 14.03
C GLU A 133 -5.61 -6.16 13.67
N TRP A 134 -5.44 -7.30 12.99
CA TRP A 134 -6.58 -8.10 12.50
C TRP A 134 -7.42 -8.72 13.64
N ARG A 135 -6.87 -8.77 14.86
CA ARG A 135 -7.58 -9.22 16.06
C ARG A 135 -8.41 -8.12 16.70
N ARG A 136 -8.16 -6.85 16.37
CA ARG A 136 -8.77 -5.66 17.00
C ARG A 136 -10.04 -5.22 16.26
N VAL A 137 -10.98 -6.13 16.09
CA VAL A 137 -12.24 -5.83 15.40
C VAL A 137 -13.45 -6.40 16.14
N ASP A 138 -14.51 -5.60 16.22
CA ASP A 138 -15.84 -6.01 16.66
C ASP A 138 -16.81 -5.75 15.49
N PHE A 139 -17.15 -6.81 14.76
CA PHE A 139 -18.02 -6.73 13.58
C PHE A 139 -19.39 -6.13 13.89
N SER A 140 -19.89 -6.27 15.12
CA SER A 140 -21.19 -5.69 15.53
C SER A 140 -21.16 -4.16 15.67
N LYS A 141 -19.95 -3.58 15.81
CA LYS A 141 -19.74 -2.14 15.91
C LYS A 141 -19.47 -1.48 14.58
N VAL A 142 -18.97 -2.20 13.57
CA VAL A 142 -18.60 -1.64 12.26
C VAL A 142 -19.71 -0.74 11.67
N PRO A 143 -20.99 -1.18 11.56
CA PRO A 143 -22.05 -0.34 11.00
C PRO A 143 -22.45 0.85 11.89
N LYS A 144 -22.10 0.80 13.18
CA LYS A 144 -22.48 1.81 14.19
C LYS A 144 -21.47 2.95 14.30
N LEU A 145 -20.28 2.79 13.71
CA LEU A 145 -19.25 3.82 13.76
C LEU A 145 -19.68 5.05 12.95
N ARG A 146 -19.38 6.22 13.53
CA ARG A 146 -19.59 7.51 12.86
C ARG A 146 -18.46 7.75 11.85
N PRO A 147 -18.75 8.37 10.70
CA PRO A 147 -17.72 8.86 9.81
C PRO A 147 -16.76 9.82 10.52
N VAL A 148 -15.47 9.72 10.24
CA VAL A 148 -14.43 10.47 10.97
C VAL A 148 -13.87 11.66 10.20
N PHE A 149 -13.95 11.64 8.88
CA PHE A 149 -13.36 12.68 8.02
C PHE A 149 -14.39 13.70 7.55
N LEU A 150 -15.60 13.25 7.18
CA LEU A 150 -16.69 14.10 6.76
C LEU A 150 -17.91 13.94 7.68
N LYS A 151 -18.34 15.02 8.33
CA LYS A 151 -19.45 14.96 9.30
C LYS A 151 -20.80 14.67 8.66
N GLU A 152 -21.07 15.27 7.51
CA GLU A 152 -22.35 15.14 6.80
C GLU A 152 -22.20 14.19 5.62
N ASN A 153 -23.03 13.15 5.56
CA ASN A 153 -23.02 12.14 4.48
C ASN A 153 -21.65 11.47 4.26
N GLY A 154 -20.81 11.41 5.29
CA GLY A 154 -19.55 10.68 5.26
C GLY A 154 -19.77 9.17 5.25
N THR A 155 -18.82 8.46 4.67
CA THR A 155 -18.83 7.01 4.50
C THR A 155 -17.60 6.34 5.11
N VAL A 156 -16.51 7.09 5.29
CA VAL A 156 -15.24 6.56 5.79
C VAL A 156 -15.20 6.62 7.32
N THR A 157 -14.96 5.46 7.94
CA THR A 157 -14.88 5.26 9.39
C THR A 157 -13.54 4.67 9.80
N ALA A 158 -13.27 4.65 11.11
CA ALA A 158 -12.09 3.98 11.64
C ALA A 158 -12.03 2.47 11.34
N ALA A 159 -13.16 1.79 11.06
CA ALA A 159 -13.15 0.37 10.74
C ALA A 159 -12.92 0.06 9.26
N ASN A 160 -13.23 1.01 8.36
CA ASN A 160 -13.09 0.83 6.91
C ASN A 160 -11.96 1.68 6.31
N ALA A 161 -11.16 2.30 7.17
CA ALA A 161 -9.89 2.94 6.85
C ALA A 161 -8.73 2.07 7.35
N SER A 162 -7.55 2.22 6.75
CA SER A 162 -6.34 1.67 7.33
C SER A 162 -5.95 2.35 8.64
N THR A 163 -5.22 1.63 9.49
CA THR A 163 -4.73 2.12 10.77
C THR A 163 -3.28 2.60 10.69
N LEU A 164 -2.82 3.26 11.77
CA LEU A 164 -1.43 3.68 11.92
C LEU A 164 -0.64 2.56 12.57
N ASN A 165 0.46 2.13 11.95
CA ASN A 165 1.17 0.92 12.37
C ASN A 165 2.68 1.06 12.21
N ASP A 166 3.40 0.15 12.85
CA ASP A 166 4.85 -0.02 12.70
C ASP A 166 5.16 -1.30 11.91
N GLY A 167 6.20 -1.28 11.09
CA GLY A 167 6.72 -2.51 10.48
C GLY A 167 7.69 -2.27 9.33
N ALA A 168 8.32 -3.35 8.89
CA ALA A 168 9.27 -3.36 7.78
C ALA A 168 9.09 -4.60 6.90
N ALA A 169 9.42 -4.46 5.61
CA ALA A 169 9.47 -5.56 4.65
C ALA A 169 10.70 -5.37 3.74
N ALA A 170 11.35 -6.47 3.38
CA ALA A 170 12.54 -6.45 2.53
C ALA A 170 12.53 -7.63 1.54
N LEU A 171 13.07 -7.38 0.36
CA LEU A 171 13.25 -8.32 -0.73
C LEU A 171 14.70 -8.30 -1.18
N VAL A 172 15.26 -9.48 -1.46
CA VAL A 172 16.56 -9.60 -2.13
C VAL A 172 16.30 -9.67 -3.63
N LEU A 173 16.88 -8.73 -4.38
CA LEU A 173 16.77 -8.63 -5.82
C LEU A 173 18.11 -9.00 -6.44
N MET A 174 18.07 -9.72 -7.56
CA MET A 174 19.27 -10.13 -8.28
C MET A 174 18.98 -10.24 -9.77
N THR A 175 20.01 -10.01 -10.58
CA THR A 175 19.96 -10.37 -12.00
C THR A 175 19.92 -11.90 -12.14
N ALA A 176 19.35 -12.41 -13.23
CA ALA A 176 19.35 -13.86 -13.50
C ALA A 176 20.77 -14.43 -13.57
N ALA A 177 21.73 -13.66 -14.10
CA ALA A 177 23.15 -14.03 -14.13
C ALA A 177 23.75 -14.16 -12.73
N ALA A 178 23.46 -13.23 -11.81
CA ALA A 178 23.91 -13.32 -10.42
C ALA A 178 23.27 -14.51 -9.68
N ALA A 179 21.97 -14.76 -9.89
CA ALA A 179 21.29 -15.92 -9.33
C ALA A 179 21.97 -17.24 -9.76
N GLY A 180 22.27 -17.36 -11.07
CA GLY A 180 23.00 -18.51 -11.62
C GLY A 180 24.43 -18.62 -11.09
N ARG A 181 25.16 -17.51 -11.00
CA ARG A 181 26.53 -17.46 -10.44
C ARG A 181 26.57 -17.88 -8.97
N LEU A 182 25.56 -17.50 -8.18
CA LEU A 182 25.47 -17.80 -6.74
C LEU A 182 24.77 -19.15 -6.44
N GLY A 183 24.20 -19.82 -7.44
CA GLY A 183 23.52 -21.11 -7.26
C GLY A 183 22.24 -21.02 -6.43
N VAL A 184 21.55 -19.88 -6.43
CA VAL A 184 20.31 -19.65 -5.66
C VAL A 184 19.08 -19.77 -6.55
N VAL A 185 17.98 -20.28 -6.00
CA VAL A 185 16.70 -20.44 -6.72
C VAL A 185 15.87 -19.16 -6.60
N PRO A 186 15.66 -18.39 -7.68
CA PRO A 186 14.84 -17.18 -7.63
C PRO A 186 13.36 -17.55 -7.42
N LEU A 187 12.66 -16.78 -6.60
CA LEU A 187 11.25 -17.06 -6.24
C LEU A 187 10.25 -16.51 -7.25
N ALA A 188 10.57 -15.41 -7.91
CA ALA A 188 9.71 -14.70 -8.85
C ALA A 188 10.56 -13.81 -9.77
N ARG A 189 9.99 -13.40 -10.91
CA ARG A 189 10.56 -12.45 -11.86
C ARG A 189 9.72 -11.18 -11.86
N ILE A 190 10.36 -10.02 -11.75
CA ILE A 190 9.72 -8.72 -12.01
C ILE A 190 9.58 -8.58 -13.53
N VAL A 191 8.34 -8.41 -14.01
CA VAL A 191 8.01 -8.39 -15.45
C VAL A 191 7.92 -6.96 -15.96
N ALA A 192 7.14 -6.13 -15.28
CA ALA A 192 6.90 -4.73 -15.64
C ALA A 192 6.47 -3.94 -14.40
N PHE A 193 6.67 -2.62 -14.43
CA PHE A 193 6.13 -1.68 -13.46
C PHE A 193 5.84 -0.36 -14.15
N ALA A 194 4.97 0.45 -13.55
CA ALA A 194 4.64 1.77 -14.06
C ALA A 194 4.08 2.64 -12.95
N ASP A 195 4.26 3.95 -13.13
CA ASP A 195 3.65 4.97 -12.30
C ASP A 195 2.56 5.72 -13.07
N ALA A 196 1.56 6.19 -12.34
CA ALA A 196 0.57 7.14 -12.83
C ALA A 196 0.31 8.22 -11.79
N ALA A 197 -0.14 9.38 -12.25
CA ALA A 197 -0.56 10.46 -11.39
C ALA A 197 -1.84 11.08 -11.96
N VAL A 198 -2.70 11.51 -11.05
CA VAL A 198 -3.95 12.25 -11.29
C VAL A 198 -3.97 13.45 -10.34
N ALA A 199 -5.10 14.17 -10.26
CA ALA A 199 -5.24 15.24 -9.30
C ALA A 199 -5.02 14.74 -7.85
N PRO A 200 -4.43 15.54 -6.95
CA PRO A 200 -4.14 15.10 -5.58
C PRO A 200 -5.33 14.53 -4.80
N ILE A 201 -6.51 15.14 -4.97
CA ILE A 201 -7.77 14.69 -4.37
C ILE A 201 -8.27 13.35 -4.92
N ASP A 202 -7.82 12.96 -6.11
CA ASP A 202 -8.24 11.76 -6.83
C ASP A 202 -7.22 10.61 -6.72
N PHE A 203 -6.27 10.69 -5.77
CA PHE A 203 -5.32 9.60 -5.54
C PHE A 203 -5.96 8.20 -5.38
N PRO A 204 -7.19 8.03 -4.83
CA PRO A 204 -7.79 6.70 -4.70
C PRO A 204 -7.97 5.96 -6.04
N ILE A 205 -8.14 6.71 -7.14
CA ILE A 205 -8.31 6.13 -8.50
C ILE A 205 -7.02 6.06 -9.30
N ALA A 206 -5.92 6.65 -8.81
CA ALA A 206 -4.62 6.60 -9.48
C ALA A 206 -4.15 5.16 -9.83
N PRO A 207 -4.37 4.12 -8.99
CA PRO A 207 -4.03 2.74 -9.33
C PRO A 207 -4.69 2.25 -10.63
N ALA A 208 -5.92 2.66 -10.92
CA ALA A 208 -6.64 2.29 -12.15
C ALA A 208 -6.01 2.86 -13.43
N PHE A 209 -5.15 3.86 -13.32
CA PHE A 209 -4.38 4.42 -14.43
C PHE A 209 -2.97 3.82 -14.54
N ALA A 210 -2.39 3.34 -13.44
CA ALA A 210 -1.09 2.68 -13.42
C ALA A 210 -1.19 1.23 -13.93
N VAL A 211 -2.23 0.48 -13.52
CA VAL A 211 -2.46 -0.92 -13.88
C VAL A 211 -2.46 -1.15 -15.41
N PRO A 212 -3.23 -0.40 -16.23
CA PRO A 212 -3.25 -0.63 -17.67
C PRO A 212 -1.90 -0.37 -18.34
N LYS A 213 -1.07 0.54 -17.80
CA LYS A 213 0.28 0.79 -18.32
C LYS A 213 1.17 -0.44 -18.13
N VAL A 214 1.10 -1.07 -16.95
CA VAL A 214 1.87 -2.28 -16.64
C VAL A 214 1.43 -3.45 -17.52
N LEU A 215 0.12 -3.68 -17.63
CA LEU A 215 -0.44 -4.73 -18.47
C LEU A 215 -0.03 -4.54 -19.94
N LYS A 216 -0.16 -3.31 -20.47
CA LYS A 216 0.27 -2.97 -21.82
C LYS A 216 1.76 -3.19 -22.04
N ALA A 217 2.60 -2.79 -21.09
CA ALA A 217 4.06 -2.98 -21.18
C ALA A 217 4.46 -4.47 -21.16
N ALA A 218 3.69 -5.30 -20.45
CA ALA A 218 3.89 -6.75 -20.39
C ALA A 218 3.23 -7.52 -21.55
N GLY A 219 2.38 -6.86 -22.35
CA GLY A 219 1.58 -7.51 -23.39
C GLY A 219 0.52 -8.48 -22.83
N LEU A 220 0.01 -8.21 -21.63
CA LEU A 220 -0.98 -9.03 -20.92
C LEU A 220 -2.33 -8.31 -20.82
N THR A 221 -3.39 -9.06 -20.53
CA THR A 221 -4.70 -8.52 -20.17
C THR A 221 -5.00 -8.71 -18.69
N LYS A 222 -6.10 -8.13 -18.19
CA LYS A 222 -6.51 -8.24 -16.79
C LYS A 222 -6.90 -9.69 -16.42
N GLU A 223 -7.31 -10.50 -17.40
CA GLU A 223 -7.69 -11.89 -17.23
C GLU A 223 -6.48 -12.81 -16.94
N ASP A 224 -5.29 -12.44 -17.41
CA ASP A 224 -4.04 -13.18 -17.17
C ASP A 224 -3.55 -13.09 -15.71
N VAL A 225 -4.01 -12.08 -14.97
CA VAL A 225 -3.61 -11.84 -13.58
C VAL A 225 -4.37 -12.79 -12.65
N SER A 226 -3.60 -13.60 -11.93
CA SER A 226 -4.13 -14.59 -10.99
C SER A 226 -4.38 -14.03 -9.59
N MET A 227 -3.62 -13.01 -9.19
CA MET A 227 -3.71 -12.38 -7.87
C MET A 227 -3.50 -10.87 -8.00
N TRP A 228 -4.38 -10.10 -7.38
CA TRP A 228 -4.30 -8.65 -7.32
C TRP A 228 -4.07 -8.22 -5.88
N GLU A 229 -3.04 -7.40 -5.67
CA GLU A 229 -2.79 -6.74 -4.40
C GLU A 229 -2.98 -5.23 -4.56
N ILE A 230 -4.20 -4.74 -4.26
CA ILE A 230 -4.51 -3.32 -4.29
C ILE A 230 -4.45 -2.82 -2.85
N ASN A 231 -3.45 -2.00 -2.52
CA ASN A 231 -3.25 -1.57 -1.13
C ASN A 231 -4.49 -0.88 -0.56
N GLU A 232 -4.97 -1.39 0.57
CA GLU A 232 -6.22 -0.98 1.22
C GLU A 232 -6.01 0.29 2.09
N ALA A 233 -5.59 1.40 1.49
CA ALA A 233 -5.47 2.66 2.25
C ALA A 233 -6.82 3.05 2.89
N PHE A 234 -7.90 2.82 2.14
CA PHE A 234 -9.29 2.83 2.59
C PHE A 234 -10.07 1.78 1.79
N SER A 235 -11.16 1.23 2.33
CA SER A 235 -12.02 0.29 1.61
C SER A 235 -12.47 0.84 0.25
N VAL A 236 -12.79 2.14 0.18
CA VAL A 236 -13.19 2.81 -1.07
C VAL A 236 -12.13 2.74 -2.16
N VAL A 237 -10.84 2.74 -1.81
CA VAL A 237 -9.74 2.65 -2.80
C VAL A 237 -9.85 1.33 -3.56
N VAL A 238 -10.01 0.22 -2.84
CA VAL A 238 -10.10 -1.11 -3.47
C VAL A 238 -11.38 -1.23 -4.28
N LEU A 239 -12.52 -0.82 -3.72
CA LEU A 239 -13.82 -0.87 -4.39
C LEU A 239 -13.84 -0.03 -5.68
N ALA A 240 -13.28 1.18 -5.65
CA ALA A 240 -13.17 2.04 -6.82
C ALA A 240 -12.32 1.40 -7.92
N ASN A 241 -11.20 0.79 -7.56
CA ASN A 241 -10.31 0.15 -8.53
C ASN A 241 -10.90 -1.15 -9.10
N ILE A 242 -11.58 -1.96 -8.28
CA ILE A 242 -12.34 -3.13 -8.76
C ILE A 242 -13.35 -2.69 -9.82
N LYS A 243 -14.12 -1.64 -9.53
CA LYS A 243 -15.15 -1.10 -10.43
C LYS A 243 -14.56 -0.51 -11.72
N MET A 244 -13.48 0.27 -11.62
CA MET A 244 -12.88 0.93 -12.79
C MET A 244 -12.12 -0.01 -13.70
N LEU A 245 -11.41 -1.00 -13.14
CA LEU A 245 -10.67 -1.99 -13.91
C LEU A 245 -11.56 -3.15 -14.36
N ASP A 246 -12.75 -3.28 -13.77
CA ASP A 246 -13.71 -4.36 -14.02
C ASP A 246 -13.02 -5.73 -13.83
N ILE A 247 -12.47 -5.93 -12.62
CA ILE A 247 -11.71 -7.12 -12.24
C ILE A 247 -12.49 -7.97 -11.22
N ASP A 248 -12.21 -9.26 -11.21
CA ASP A 248 -12.85 -10.22 -10.32
C ASP A 248 -12.47 -9.97 -8.85
N PRO A 249 -13.42 -9.59 -7.97
CA PRO A 249 -13.15 -9.29 -6.56
C PRO A 249 -12.69 -10.51 -5.75
N THR A 250 -12.88 -11.73 -6.26
CA THR A 250 -12.40 -12.96 -5.62
C THR A 250 -10.89 -13.15 -5.76
N LYS A 251 -10.25 -12.43 -6.69
CA LYS A 251 -8.80 -12.43 -6.91
C LYS A 251 -8.06 -11.25 -6.27
N VAL A 252 -8.79 -10.31 -5.65
CA VAL A 252 -8.22 -9.09 -5.06
C VAL A 252 -8.07 -9.23 -3.55
N ASN A 253 -6.86 -9.02 -3.02
CA ASN A 253 -6.53 -9.04 -1.59
C ASN A 253 -7.08 -10.29 -0.89
N ILE A 254 -6.77 -11.46 -1.43
CA ILE A 254 -7.41 -12.72 -1.04
C ILE A 254 -7.09 -13.15 0.39
N ASN A 255 -5.96 -12.67 0.93
CA ASN A 255 -5.50 -12.94 2.29
C ASN A 255 -5.64 -11.70 3.21
N GLY A 256 -6.51 -10.76 2.83
CA GLY A 256 -6.70 -9.48 3.53
C GLY A 256 -5.66 -8.44 3.13
N GLY A 257 -5.67 -7.28 3.79
CA GLY A 257 -4.81 -6.16 3.42
C GLY A 257 -4.77 -5.06 4.48
N ALA A 258 -4.39 -3.86 4.07
CA ALA A 258 -4.04 -2.76 4.98
C ALA A 258 -5.19 -2.27 5.89
N VAL A 259 -6.47 -2.50 5.56
CA VAL A 259 -7.60 -2.17 6.45
C VAL A 259 -7.58 -3.06 7.69
N SER A 260 -7.13 -4.31 7.58
CA SER A 260 -7.15 -5.27 8.69
C SER A 260 -5.77 -5.68 9.20
N LEU A 261 -4.74 -5.61 8.38
CA LEU A 261 -3.35 -5.94 8.73
C LEU A 261 -2.54 -4.71 9.16
N GLY A 262 -3.09 -3.51 8.98
CA GLY A 262 -2.43 -2.24 9.25
C GLY A 262 -1.63 -1.68 8.09
N HIS A 263 -1.27 -0.39 8.19
CA HIS A 263 -0.62 0.36 7.12
C HIS A 263 0.58 1.20 7.60
N PRO A 264 1.73 0.58 7.90
CA PRO A 264 2.98 1.32 7.99
C PRO A 264 3.32 1.83 6.58
N ILE A 265 3.17 3.15 6.40
CA ILE A 265 3.03 3.78 5.08
C ILE A 265 4.23 3.53 4.16
N GLY A 266 5.46 3.65 4.68
CA GLY A 266 6.69 3.35 3.94
C GLY A 266 6.97 1.87 3.68
N MET A 267 6.28 0.93 4.35
CA MET A 267 6.51 -0.53 4.23
C MET A 267 5.53 -1.21 3.29
N SER A 268 4.28 -0.73 3.24
CA SER A 268 3.17 -1.50 2.68
C SER A 268 3.33 -1.87 1.20
N GLY A 269 4.01 -1.03 0.42
CA GLY A 269 4.34 -1.34 -0.98
C GLY A 269 5.24 -2.57 -1.14
N ALA A 270 6.27 -2.71 -0.29
CA ALA A 270 7.14 -3.88 -0.30
C ALA A 270 6.42 -5.12 0.25
N ARG A 271 5.59 -4.96 1.29
CA ARG A 271 4.80 -6.04 1.89
C ARG A 271 3.89 -6.73 0.86
N ILE A 272 3.11 -5.96 0.10
CA ILE A 272 2.17 -6.56 -0.88
C ILE A 272 2.90 -7.30 -2.00
N VAL A 273 4.08 -6.84 -2.42
CA VAL A 273 4.91 -7.57 -3.39
C VAL A 273 5.46 -8.86 -2.80
N GLY A 274 6.04 -8.79 -1.58
CA GLY A 274 6.52 -9.97 -0.87
C GLY A 274 5.41 -11.01 -0.70
N HIS A 275 4.20 -10.56 -0.37
CA HIS A 275 3.04 -11.43 -0.23
C HIS A 275 2.74 -12.22 -1.52
N MET A 276 2.69 -11.55 -2.67
CA MET A 276 2.50 -12.22 -3.96
C MET A 276 3.65 -13.21 -4.26
N VAL A 277 4.90 -12.86 -3.93
CA VAL A 277 6.06 -13.76 -4.12
C VAL A 277 5.88 -15.08 -3.37
N HIS A 278 5.27 -15.06 -2.18
CA HIS A 278 5.05 -16.28 -1.39
C HIS A 278 3.77 -17.04 -1.74
N ASN A 279 2.75 -16.38 -2.27
CA ASN A 279 1.39 -16.94 -2.39
C ASN A 279 0.94 -17.26 -3.82
N LEU A 280 1.60 -16.71 -4.85
CA LEU A 280 1.40 -17.15 -6.23
C LEU A 280 1.90 -18.59 -6.43
N LYS A 281 1.24 -19.33 -7.33
CA LYS A 281 1.72 -20.63 -7.84
C LYS A 281 2.65 -20.42 -9.03
N THR A 282 3.60 -21.31 -9.24
CA THR A 282 4.56 -21.25 -10.37
C THR A 282 3.85 -21.00 -11.70
N GLY A 283 4.37 -20.04 -12.47
CA GLY A 283 3.81 -19.59 -13.75
C GLY A 283 2.75 -18.49 -13.64
N GLN A 284 2.12 -18.29 -12.48
CA GLN A 284 1.08 -17.29 -12.30
C GLN A 284 1.63 -15.86 -12.28
N PHE A 285 0.85 -14.94 -12.81
CA PHE A 285 1.08 -13.50 -12.72
C PHE A 285 0.33 -12.90 -11.54
N GLY A 286 1.01 -12.03 -10.79
CA GLY A 286 0.40 -11.20 -9.76
C GLY A 286 0.72 -9.74 -10.00
N LEU A 287 -0.27 -8.87 -9.76
CA LEU A 287 -0.15 -7.43 -9.95
C LEU A 287 -0.47 -6.70 -8.64
N ALA A 288 0.53 -5.99 -8.12
CA ALA A 288 0.37 -5.10 -6.98
C ALA A 288 0.24 -3.65 -7.44
N SER A 289 -0.64 -2.89 -6.78
CA SER A 289 -0.81 -1.47 -7.01
C SER A 289 -1.05 -0.72 -5.70
N ILE A 290 -0.34 0.39 -5.52
CA ILE A 290 -0.41 1.23 -4.32
C ILE A 290 -0.58 2.69 -4.73
N CYS A 291 -1.51 3.39 -4.07
CA CYS A 291 -1.69 4.82 -4.23
C CYS A 291 -0.85 5.60 -3.20
N ASN A 292 -0.55 6.86 -3.50
CA ASN A 292 0.15 7.77 -2.60
C ASN A 292 -0.49 9.16 -2.56
N GLY A 293 -0.41 9.80 -1.39
CA GLY A 293 -0.78 11.21 -1.22
C GLY A 293 -0.08 12.09 -2.26
N GLY A 294 -0.78 13.12 -2.73
CA GLY A 294 -0.36 13.95 -3.86
C GLY A 294 -0.87 13.46 -5.23
N GLY A 295 -1.65 12.38 -5.30
CA GLY A 295 -2.35 11.95 -6.52
C GLY A 295 -1.65 10.86 -7.32
N GLY A 296 -0.61 10.23 -6.76
CA GLY A 296 0.18 9.21 -7.46
C GLY A 296 -0.26 7.77 -7.20
N ALA A 297 0.18 6.86 -8.05
CA ALA A 297 0.20 5.43 -7.80
C ALA A 297 1.35 4.74 -8.53
N SER A 298 1.81 3.64 -7.94
CA SER A 298 2.82 2.75 -8.51
C SER A 298 2.24 1.34 -8.63
N SER A 299 2.46 0.69 -9.77
CA SER A 299 2.04 -0.69 -10.02
C SER A 299 3.22 -1.55 -10.45
N ILE A 300 3.25 -2.81 -10.03
CA ILE A 300 4.26 -3.79 -10.39
C ILE A 300 3.61 -5.14 -10.70
N LEU A 301 4.06 -5.75 -11.79
CA LEU A 301 3.70 -7.09 -12.21
C LEU A 301 4.87 -8.03 -11.97
N ILE A 302 4.60 -9.14 -11.30
CA ILE A 302 5.56 -10.23 -11.12
C ILE A 302 4.99 -11.53 -11.69
N GLN A 303 5.90 -12.42 -12.08
CA GLN A 303 5.58 -13.79 -12.43
C GLN A 303 6.27 -14.73 -11.45
N LYS A 304 5.52 -15.66 -10.86
CA LYS A 304 6.07 -16.68 -9.98
C LYS A 304 6.90 -17.69 -10.78
N LEU A 305 8.10 -18.01 -10.30
CA LEU A 305 8.99 -19.01 -10.89
C LEU A 305 8.80 -20.40 -10.28
#